data_AF-A0A6M9PNR9-F1
#
_entry.id   AF-A0A6M9PNR9-F1
#
_cell.length_a   1.000
_cell.length_b   1.000
_cell.length_c   1.000
_cell.angle_alpha   90.00
_cell.angle_beta   90.00
_cell.angle_gamma   90.00
#
_symmetry.space_group_name_H-M   'P 1'
#
loop_
_entity.id
_entity.type
_entity.pdbx_description
1 polymer ?
#
loop_
_entity_poly.entity_id
_entity_poly.type
_entity_poly.pdbx_seq_one_letter_code
_entity_poly.pdbx_strand_id
1 'polypeptide(L)'
;MRYSDFLFLWVLFANLLLVAYLGVGDHQKALKIAYSQTNGEQIIAWFDGFNQKLQENEPVAQNSCVPAQEGVASPEGTKPNTWKDCIGSLFAADGPFHEYTNLLMPEDAPYANKCDKHELGTSGAFIFEKMTMNPVGPPAVGPMEPHEKLVSGMNIRLSVCDTGYYLVKIGEFKL
;
A
#
# COMPACT_ATOMS: atom_id res chain seq x y z
N MET A 1 16.58 -52.49 -17.71
CA MET A 1 15.40 -51.65 -17.44
C MET A 1 14.33 -52.01 -18.45
N ARG A 2 13.11 -52.27 -17.98
CA ARG A 2 11.96 -52.42 -18.88
C ARG A 2 11.60 -51.04 -19.43
N TYR A 3 10.97 -50.99 -20.61
CA TYR A 3 10.48 -49.75 -21.21
C TYR A 3 9.59 -48.94 -20.25
N SER A 4 8.82 -49.63 -19.39
CA SER A 4 8.04 -49.05 -18.30
C SER A 4 8.87 -48.22 -17.32
N ASP A 5 10.11 -48.64 -17.04
CA ASP A 5 10.97 -47.98 -16.05
C ASP A 5 11.49 -46.65 -16.61
N PHE A 6 11.80 -46.60 -17.91
CA PHE A 6 12.17 -45.36 -18.60
C PHE A 6 11.03 -44.35 -18.65
N LEU A 7 9.80 -44.81 -18.94
CA LEU A 7 8.61 -43.95 -18.91
C LEU A 7 8.36 -43.40 -17.50
N PHE A 8 8.47 -44.23 -16.47
CA PHE A 8 8.30 -43.81 -15.08
C PHE A 8 9.32 -42.74 -14.67
N LEU A 9 10.61 -42.96 -14.96
CA LEU A 9 11.67 -42.00 -14.66
C LEU A 9 11.48 -40.67 -15.38
N TRP A 10 11.02 -40.72 -16.64
CA TRP A 10 10.76 -39.50 -17.41
C TRP A 10 9.61 -38.68 -16.82
N VAL A 11 8.52 -39.33 -16.43
CA VAL A 11 7.40 -38.67 -15.74
C VAL A 11 7.86 -38.09 -14.40
N LEU A 12 8.67 -38.82 -13.63
CA LEU A 12 9.21 -38.34 -12.36
C LEU A 12 10.06 -37.08 -12.58
N PHE A 13 10.96 -37.10 -13.56
CA PHE A 13 11.80 -35.96 -13.90
C PHE A 13 10.98 -34.75 -14.36
N ALA A 14 9.97 -34.96 -15.21
CA ALA A 14 9.06 -33.89 -15.64
C ALA A 14 8.31 -33.26 -14.47
N ASN A 15 7.84 -34.06 -13.50
CA ASN A 15 7.20 -33.54 -12.28
C ASN A 15 8.19 -32.73 -11.42
N LEU A 16 9.43 -33.18 -11.26
CA LEU A 16 10.46 -32.42 -10.53
C LEU A 16 10.74 -31.07 -11.18
N LEU A 17 10.88 -31.02 -12.51
CA LEU A 17 11.07 -29.77 -13.23
C LEU A 17 9.87 -28.82 -13.08
N LEU A 18 8.65 -29.35 -13.14
CA LEU A 18 7.43 -28.56 -12.97
C LEU A 18 7.36 -27.94 -11.57
N VAL A 19 7.61 -28.72 -10.52
CA VAL A 19 7.60 -28.23 -9.13
C VAL A 19 8.71 -27.20 -8.91
N ALA A 20 9.92 -27.43 -9.44
CA ALA A 20 11.01 -26.46 -9.35
C ALA A 20 10.66 -25.13 -10.04
N TYR A 21 10.06 -25.20 -11.24
CA TYR A 21 9.62 -24.02 -11.97
C TYR A 21 8.58 -23.21 -11.20
N LEU A 22 7.54 -23.88 -10.67
CA LEU A 22 6.50 -23.22 -9.86
C LEU A 22 7.10 -22.60 -8.59
N GLY A 23 7.97 -23.34 -7.89
CA GLY A 23 8.62 -22.86 -6.67
C GLY A 23 9.49 -21.61 -6.86
N VAL A 24 10.24 -21.53 -7.97
CA VAL A 24 11.03 -20.33 -8.30
C VAL A 24 10.12 -19.12 -8.54
N GLY A 25 9.01 -19.32 -9.27
CA GLY A 25 8.04 -18.25 -9.52
C GLY A 25 7.42 -17.70 -8.25
N ASP A 26 7.01 -18.57 -7.33
CA ASP A 26 6.40 -18.18 -6.07
C ASP A 26 7.42 -17.49 -5.13
N HIS A 27 8.66 -17.98 -5.10
CA HIS A 27 9.73 -17.34 -4.34
C HIS A 27 10.01 -15.91 -4.81
N GLN A 28 10.07 -15.68 -6.13
CA GLN A 28 10.27 -14.33 -6.67
C GLN A 28 9.12 -13.37 -6.32
N LYS A 29 7.87 -13.84 -6.35
CA LYS A 29 6.70 -13.05 -5.95
C LYS A 29 6.75 -12.72 -4.45
N ALA A 30 7.13 -13.68 -3.62
CA ALA A 30 7.28 -13.47 -2.18
C ALA A 30 8.34 -12.41 -1.85
N LEU A 31 9.48 -12.43 -2.54
CA LEU A 31 10.51 -11.40 -2.40
C LEU A 31 10.00 -10.00 -2.77
N LYS A 32 9.26 -9.89 -3.88
CA LYS A 32 8.65 -8.62 -4.31
C LYS A 32 7.70 -8.05 -3.25
N ILE A 33 6.87 -8.89 -2.64
CA ILE A 33 6.00 -8.47 -1.53
C ILE A 33 6.81 -8.02 -0.31
N ALA A 34 7.87 -8.76 0.06
CA ALA A 34 8.74 -8.36 1.17
C ALA A 34 9.40 -6.99 0.92
N TYR A 35 9.87 -6.74 -0.32
CA TYR A 35 10.39 -5.42 -0.68
C TYR A 35 9.31 -4.33 -0.64
N SER A 36 8.09 -4.60 -1.12
CA SER A 36 6.97 -3.65 -0.99
C SER A 36 6.65 -3.36 0.47
N GLN A 37 6.74 -4.34 1.37
CA GLN A 37 6.55 -4.12 2.81
C GLN A 37 7.60 -3.17 3.38
N THR A 38 8.89 -3.37 3.06
CA THR A 38 9.96 -2.46 3.46
C THR A 38 9.75 -1.03 2.93
N ASN A 39 9.31 -0.88 1.68
CA ASN A 39 8.94 0.43 1.14
C ASN A 39 7.77 1.04 1.92
N GLY A 40 6.78 0.23 2.29
CA GLY A 40 5.66 0.66 3.11
C GLY A 40 6.06 1.10 4.53
N GLU A 41 7.03 0.44 5.14
CA GLU A 41 7.60 0.88 6.42
C GLU A 41 8.25 2.26 6.30
N GLN A 42 8.92 2.55 5.18
CA GLN A 42 9.44 3.90 4.89
C GLN A 42 8.34 4.93 4.70
N ILE A 43 7.21 4.56 4.07
CA ILE A 43 6.03 5.43 3.97
C ILE A 43 5.51 5.80 5.36
N ILE A 44 5.38 4.82 6.26
CA ILE A 44 4.92 5.06 7.65
C ILE A 44 5.88 6.00 8.37
N ALA A 45 7.18 5.69 8.33
CA ALA A 45 8.20 6.53 8.97
C ALA A 45 8.20 7.97 8.42
N TRP A 46 7.93 8.14 7.11
CA TRP A 46 7.79 9.45 6.49
C TRP A 46 6.56 10.19 7.05
N PHE A 47 5.40 9.54 7.17
CA PHE A 47 4.20 10.15 7.75
C PHE A 47 4.39 10.54 9.21
N ASP A 48 5.07 9.71 10.00
CA ASP A 48 5.39 10.02 11.39
C ASP A 48 6.27 11.28 11.49
N GLY A 49 7.33 11.36 10.66
CA GLY A 49 8.19 12.54 10.60
C GLY A 49 7.48 13.79 10.05
N PHE A 50 6.56 13.61 9.10
CA PHE A 50 5.71 14.68 8.58
C PHE A 50 4.78 15.23 9.67
N ASN A 51 4.12 14.35 10.43
CA ASN A 51 3.24 14.75 11.53
C ASN A 51 4.02 15.45 12.66
N GLN A 52 5.23 15.00 12.97
CA GLN A 52 6.09 15.69 13.94
C GLN A 52 6.38 17.13 13.50
N LYS A 53 6.76 17.34 12.24
CA LYS A 53 7.02 18.69 11.69
C LYS A 53 5.77 19.59 11.74
N LEU A 54 4.59 19.02 11.47
CA LEU A 54 3.33 19.76 11.60
C LEU A 54 3.07 20.21 13.05
N GLN A 55 3.34 19.35 14.04
CA GLN A 55 3.20 19.68 15.46
C GLN A 55 4.20 20.77 15.90
N GLU A 56 5.41 20.75 15.33
CA GLU A 56 6.46 21.74 15.59
C GLU A 56 6.28 23.05 14.78
N ASN A 57 5.23 23.16 13.95
CA ASN A 57 4.97 24.28 13.03
C ASN A 57 6.11 24.56 12.05
N GLU A 58 6.84 23.52 11.66
CA GLU A 58 7.89 23.62 10.64
C GLU A 58 7.31 23.64 9.22
N PRO A 59 7.98 24.29 8.25
CA PRO A 59 7.56 24.26 6.86
C PRO A 59 7.66 22.83 6.29
N VAL A 60 6.55 22.33 5.77
CA VAL A 60 6.48 21.03 5.07
C VAL A 60 6.40 21.25 3.55
N ALA A 61 7.05 20.38 2.78
CA ALA A 61 7.02 20.48 1.32
C ALA A 61 5.67 20.02 0.73
N GLN A 62 5.03 19.03 1.33
CA GLN A 62 3.78 18.41 0.87
C GLN A 62 2.55 19.11 1.45
N ASN A 63 2.28 20.33 0.97
CA ASN A 63 1.14 21.15 1.41
C ASN A 63 -0.23 20.50 1.15
N SER A 64 -0.31 19.64 0.12
CA SER A 64 -1.49 18.84 -0.24
C SER A 64 -1.88 17.79 0.80
N CYS A 65 -0.97 17.41 1.69
CA CYS A 65 -1.22 16.42 2.74
C CYS A 65 -1.50 17.05 4.12
N VAL A 66 -1.45 18.38 4.22
CA VAL A 66 -1.70 19.06 5.50
C VAL A 66 -3.18 18.91 5.87
N PRO A 67 -3.50 18.31 7.03
CA PRO A 67 -4.87 18.13 7.46
C PRO A 67 -5.50 19.45 7.89
N ALA A 68 -6.81 19.57 7.71
CA ALA A 68 -7.58 20.64 8.32
C ALA A 68 -7.69 20.39 9.84
N GLN A 69 -7.50 21.45 10.64
CA GLN A 69 -7.78 21.38 12.08
C GLN A 69 -9.29 21.29 12.32
N GLU A 70 -9.73 20.32 13.11
CA GLU A 70 -11.13 20.22 13.52
C GLU A 70 -11.54 21.46 14.34
N GLY A 71 -12.63 22.11 13.93
CA GLY A 71 -13.21 23.25 14.65
C GLY A 71 -12.59 24.63 14.35
N VAL A 72 -11.50 24.70 13.58
CA VAL A 72 -10.96 25.97 13.08
C VAL A 72 -11.50 26.22 11.68
N ALA A 73 -12.33 27.24 11.53
CA ALA A 73 -12.74 27.70 10.21
C ALA A 73 -11.47 28.04 9.42
N SER A 74 -11.24 27.32 8.31
CA SER A 74 -10.18 27.70 7.37
C SER A 74 -10.36 29.17 7.02
N PRO A 75 -9.27 29.97 6.95
CA PRO A 75 -9.37 31.35 6.50
C PRO A 75 -10.13 31.36 5.16
N GLU A 76 -11.14 32.24 5.06
CA GLU A 76 -12.09 32.28 3.94
C GLU A 76 -11.38 32.07 2.60
N GLY A 77 -11.70 30.96 1.92
CA GLY A 77 -11.16 30.63 0.60
C GLY A 77 -10.19 29.44 0.53
N THR A 78 -9.69 28.93 1.65
CA THR A 78 -8.84 27.72 1.64
C THR A 78 -9.69 26.46 1.71
N LYS A 79 -9.78 25.70 0.61
CA LYS A 79 -10.46 24.39 0.60
C LYS A 79 -9.62 23.38 1.38
N PRO A 80 -10.24 22.52 2.19
CA PRO A 80 -9.52 21.44 2.87
C PRO A 80 -8.92 20.50 1.83
N ASN A 81 -7.69 20.06 2.09
CA ASN A 81 -7.01 19.09 1.25
C ASN A 81 -7.77 17.77 1.18
N THR A 82 -7.77 17.15 0.01
CA THR A 82 -8.40 15.85 -0.20
C THR A 82 -7.36 14.74 -0.21
N TRP A 83 -7.78 13.53 0.14
CA TRP A 83 -6.93 12.36 0.10
C TRP A 83 -6.29 12.16 -1.28
N LYS A 84 -7.08 12.30 -2.36
CA LYS A 84 -6.59 12.16 -3.73
C LYS A 84 -5.44 13.11 -4.05
N ASP A 85 -5.56 14.37 -3.65
CA ASP A 85 -4.53 15.37 -3.92
C ASP A 85 -3.26 15.08 -3.11
N CYS A 86 -3.41 14.65 -1.86
CA CYS A 86 -2.30 14.22 -1.02
C CYS A 86 -1.58 13.01 -1.62
N ILE A 87 -2.27 11.88 -1.81
CA ILE A 87 -1.61 10.67 -2.31
C ILE A 87 -1.04 10.87 -3.72
N GLY A 88 -1.72 11.62 -4.57
CA GLY A 88 -1.21 11.99 -5.88
C GLY A 88 0.12 12.76 -5.80
N SER A 89 0.24 13.71 -4.88
CA SER A 89 1.50 14.45 -4.67
C SER A 89 2.63 13.61 -4.06
N LEU A 90 2.30 12.56 -3.31
CA LEU A 90 3.30 11.70 -2.67
C LEU A 90 4.03 10.81 -3.68
N PHE A 91 3.30 10.34 -4.69
CA PHE A 91 3.80 9.48 -5.77
C PHE A 91 4.06 10.23 -7.08
N ALA A 92 3.83 11.55 -7.13
CA ALA A 92 4.20 12.40 -8.26
C ALA A 92 5.73 12.51 -8.40
N ALA A 93 6.22 13.03 -9.52
CA ALA A 93 7.65 13.13 -9.81
C ALA A 93 8.47 13.94 -8.79
N ASP A 94 7.83 14.90 -8.10
CA ASP A 94 8.39 15.71 -7.01
C ASP A 94 8.08 15.16 -5.61
N GLY A 95 7.39 14.02 -5.56
CA GLY A 95 6.98 13.34 -4.34
C GLY A 95 8.09 12.51 -3.70
N PRO A 96 8.02 12.27 -2.37
CA PRO A 96 8.97 11.43 -1.65
C PRO A 96 8.97 9.97 -2.13
N PHE A 97 7.89 9.51 -2.76
CA PHE A 97 7.69 8.12 -3.19
C PHE A 97 7.65 7.97 -4.72
N HIS A 98 8.19 8.92 -5.47
CA HIS A 98 8.20 8.88 -6.94
C HIS A 98 8.91 7.65 -7.52
N GLU A 99 9.88 7.08 -6.81
CA GLU A 99 10.59 5.86 -7.22
C GLU A 99 9.82 4.58 -6.88
N TYR A 100 8.76 4.66 -6.08
CA TYR A 100 8.00 3.48 -5.67
C TYR A 100 7.07 3.04 -6.78
N THR A 101 7.21 1.77 -7.17
CA THR A 101 6.42 1.14 -8.22
C THR A 101 5.76 -0.13 -7.69
N ASN A 102 4.72 -0.59 -8.37
CA ASN A 102 4.11 -1.87 -8.04
C ASN A 102 5.02 -3.02 -8.52
N LEU A 103 5.73 -3.66 -7.59
CA LEU A 103 6.71 -4.70 -7.91
C LEU A 103 6.10 -5.98 -8.51
N LEU A 104 4.83 -6.28 -8.20
CA LEU A 104 4.11 -7.42 -8.76
C LEU A 104 3.53 -7.11 -10.14
N MET A 105 2.98 -5.91 -10.31
CA MET A 105 2.38 -5.41 -11.54
C MET A 105 3.03 -4.08 -11.96
N PRO A 106 4.23 -4.09 -12.58
CA PRO A 106 5.01 -2.87 -12.84
C PRO A 106 4.34 -1.83 -13.75
N GLU A 107 3.36 -2.25 -14.55
CA GLU A 107 2.59 -1.39 -15.47
C GLU A 107 1.40 -0.72 -14.76
N ASP A 108 1.06 -1.14 -13.54
CA ASP A 108 -0.05 -0.63 -12.76
C ASP A 108 0.43 0.36 -11.68
N ALA A 109 -0.52 1.13 -11.14
CA ALA A 109 -0.22 2.15 -10.15
C ALA A 109 0.38 1.54 -8.85
N PRO A 110 1.31 2.24 -8.18
CA PRO A 110 1.91 1.77 -6.93
C PRO A 110 0.92 1.75 -5.74
N TYR A 111 -0.23 2.40 -5.87
CA TYR A 111 -1.29 2.41 -4.86
C TYR A 111 -2.66 2.22 -5.50
N ALA A 112 -3.62 1.72 -4.71
CA ALA A 112 -5.01 1.54 -5.11
C ALA A 112 -5.97 1.80 -3.96
N ASN A 113 -7.24 2.06 -4.26
CA ASN A 113 -8.27 2.34 -3.24
C ASN A 113 -8.70 1.08 -2.47
N LYS A 114 -8.61 -0.09 -3.11
CA LYS A 114 -8.98 -1.39 -2.55
C LYS A 114 -8.11 -2.49 -3.18
N CYS A 115 -7.93 -3.57 -2.45
CA CYS A 115 -7.36 -4.81 -2.97
C CYS A 115 -8.49 -5.64 -3.57
N ASP A 116 -8.57 -5.75 -4.90
CA ASP A 116 -9.71 -6.36 -5.59
C ASP A 116 -9.26 -7.42 -6.60
N LYS A 117 -9.72 -8.65 -6.41
CA LYS A 117 -9.48 -9.78 -7.32
C LYS A 117 -10.06 -9.60 -8.72
N HIS A 118 -11.01 -8.67 -8.90
CA HIS A 118 -11.56 -8.31 -10.20
C HIS A 118 -10.71 -7.26 -10.93
N GLU A 119 -9.82 -6.58 -10.21
CA GLU A 119 -8.89 -5.57 -10.73
C GLU A 119 -7.46 -6.07 -10.49
N LEU A 120 -6.96 -6.92 -11.40
CA LEU A 120 -5.72 -7.67 -11.21
C LEU A 120 -4.49 -6.78 -10.92
N GLY A 121 -4.49 -5.56 -11.47
CA GLY A 121 -3.44 -4.55 -11.26
C GLY A 121 -3.31 -4.07 -9.82
N THR A 122 -4.29 -4.35 -8.95
CA THR A 122 -4.21 -4.00 -7.53
C THR A 122 -3.27 -4.91 -6.75
N SER A 123 -2.90 -6.08 -7.28
CA SER A 123 -1.91 -6.96 -6.65
C SER A 123 -0.55 -6.28 -6.61
N GLY A 124 0.03 -6.19 -5.42
CA GLY A 124 1.29 -5.50 -5.12
C GLY A 124 1.16 -4.00 -4.83
N ALA A 125 -0.04 -3.44 -4.96
CA ALA A 125 -0.30 -2.03 -4.70
C ALA A 125 -0.43 -1.75 -3.19
N PHE A 126 -0.05 -0.55 -2.78
CA PHE A 126 -0.32 -0.01 -1.45
C PHE A 126 -1.78 0.40 -1.31
N ILE A 127 -2.41 -0.06 -0.22
CA ILE A 127 -3.79 0.24 0.12
C ILE A 127 -3.80 1.04 1.41
N PHE A 128 -4.40 2.22 1.35
CA PHE A 128 -4.56 3.12 2.48
C PHE A 128 -6.00 3.09 2.95
N GLU A 129 -6.21 2.68 4.18
CA GLU A 129 -7.53 2.50 4.76
C GLU A 129 -7.71 3.43 5.96
N LYS A 130 -8.85 4.11 6.04
CA LYS A 130 -9.19 4.88 7.24
C LYS A 130 -9.58 3.96 8.37
N MET A 131 -9.15 4.34 9.56
CA MET A 131 -9.44 3.66 10.81
C MET A 131 -10.32 4.59 11.66
N THR A 132 -11.59 4.22 11.81
CA THR A 132 -12.52 4.92 12.70
C THR A 132 -12.56 4.19 14.04
N MET A 133 -12.01 4.82 15.07
CA MET A 133 -12.04 4.29 16.43
C MET A 133 -13.47 4.28 16.94
N ASN A 134 -13.98 3.11 17.31
CA ASN A 134 -15.30 2.96 17.89
C ASN A 134 -15.18 2.93 19.42
N PRO A 135 -15.93 3.75 20.19
CA PRO A 135 -15.89 3.72 21.65
C PRO A 135 -16.25 2.36 22.25
N VAL A 136 -17.06 1.56 21.54
CA VAL A 136 -17.49 0.23 21.97
C VAL A 136 -17.21 -0.77 20.85
N GLY A 137 -16.04 -1.40 20.90
CA GLY A 137 -15.66 -2.49 19.99
C GLY A 137 -14.38 -2.22 19.18
N PRO A 138 -14.02 -3.14 18.27
CA PRO A 138 -12.85 -2.97 17.42
C PRO A 138 -13.02 -1.77 16.47
N PRO A 139 -11.91 -1.12 16.05
CA PRO A 139 -11.97 -0.02 15.10
C PRO A 139 -12.54 -0.49 13.76
N ALA A 140 -13.40 0.33 13.17
CA ALA A 140 -13.91 0.10 11.83
C ALA A 140 -12.84 0.51 10.81
N VAL A 141 -12.61 -0.34 9.81
CA VAL A 141 -11.62 -0.11 8.76
C VAL A 141 -12.37 0.00 7.44
N GLY A 142 -12.09 1.06 6.68
CA GLY A 142 -12.72 1.28 5.38
C GLY A 142 -11.77 1.92 4.39
N PRO A 143 -12.08 1.88 3.08
CA PRO A 143 -11.27 2.54 2.08
C PRO A 143 -11.28 4.06 2.30
N MET A 144 -10.15 4.70 1.95
CA MET A 144 -10.07 6.16 1.85
C MET A 144 -10.74 6.61 0.56
N GLU A 145 -11.81 7.41 0.68
CA GLU A 145 -12.48 7.93 -0.52
C GLU A 145 -11.64 9.04 -1.16
N PRO A 146 -11.56 9.15 -2.50
CA PRO A 146 -10.72 10.16 -3.16
C PRO A 146 -11.02 11.60 -2.72
N HIS A 147 -12.30 11.90 -2.43
CA HIS A 147 -12.76 13.22 -2.02
C HIS A 147 -12.81 13.40 -0.49
N GLU A 148 -12.34 12.41 0.26
CA GLU A 148 -12.29 12.48 1.71
C GLU A 148 -11.35 13.60 2.15
N LYS A 149 -11.85 14.45 3.05
CA LYS A 149 -11.09 15.57 3.59
C LYS A 149 -10.10 15.04 4.62
N LEU A 150 -8.88 15.55 4.57
CA LEU A 150 -7.89 15.28 5.60
C LEU A 150 -8.21 16.08 6.85
N VAL A 151 -8.39 15.38 7.97
CA VAL A 151 -8.65 15.97 9.29
C VAL A 151 -7.57 15.49 10.25
N SER A 152 -7.16 16.37 11.16
CA SER A 152 -6.14 16.04 12.15
C SER A 152 -6.68 15.01 13.16
N GLY A 153 -5.86 14.05 13.55
CA GLY A 153 -6.22 12.90 14.37
C GLY A 153 -6.74 11.69 13.58
N MET A 154 -6.82 11.77 12.24
CA MET A 154 -7.22 10.65 11.40
C MET A 154 -6.20 9.51 11.48
N ASN A 155 -6.67 8.31 11.81
CA ASN A 155 -5.84 7.11 11.82
C ASN A 155 -5.94 6.45 10.43
N ILE A 156 -4.79 6.18 9.82
CA ILE A 156 -4.72 5.48 8.53
C ILE A 156 -3.91 4.21 8.70
N ARG A 157 -4.43 3.12 8.16
CA ARG A 157 -3.74 1.84 8.03
C ARG A 157 -3.14 1.75 6.63
N LEU A 158 -1.86 1.37 6.57
CA LEU A 158 -1.19 1.01 5.34
C LEU A 158 -1.06 -0.51 5.24
N SER A 159 -1.51 -1.04 4.11
CA SER A 159 -1.42 -2.45 3.76
C SER A 159 -0.86 -2.60 2.34
N VAL A 160 -0.31 -3.76 2.02
CA VAL A 160 0.00 -4.15 0.63
C VAL A 160 -0.96 -5.27 0.20
N CYS A 161 -1.49 -5.18 -1.01
CA CYS A 161 -2.32 -6.23 -1.60
C CYS A 161 -1.40 -7.36 -2.10
N ASP A 162 -1.57 -8.59 -1.61
CA ASP A 162 -0.72 -9.71 -2.01
C ASP A 162 -1.16 -10.35 -3.35
N THR A 163 -0.51 -11.44 -3.74
CA THR A 163 -0.86 -12.21 -4.95
C THR A 163 -2.20 -12.94 -4.85
N GLY A 164 -2.72 -13.15 -3.64
CA GLY A 164 -4.00 -13.76 -3.34
C GLY A 164 -5.14 -12.74 -3.18
N TYR A 165 -4.87 -11.45 -3.37
CA TYR A 165 -5.79 -10.33 -3.08
C TYR A 165 -6.20 -10.24 -1.60
N TYR A 166 -5.26 -10.58 -0.73
CA TYR A 166 -5.36 -10.32 0.71
C TYR A 166 -4.57 -9.08 1.08
N LEU A 167 -5.13 -8.31 2.02
CA LEU A 167 -4.45 -7.16 2.60
C LEU A 167 -3.45 -7.65 3.65
N VAL A 168 -2.17 -7.43 3.37
CA VAL A 168 -1.10 -7.65 4.34
C VAL A 168 -0.80 -6.32 5.02
N LYS A 169 -1.23 -6.19 6.28
CA LYS A 169 -1.00 -4.99 7.09
C LYS A 169 0.50 -4.75 7.26
N ILE A 170 0.94 -3.54 6.92
CA ILE A 170 2.32 -3.07 7.18
C ILE A 170 2.34 -2.30 8.50
N GLY A 171 1.42 -1.36 8.67
CA GLY A 171 1.31 -0.61 9.92
C GLY A 171 0.22 0.47 9.87
N GLU A 172 0.25 1.36 10.85
CA GLU A 172 -0.75 2.41 11.06
C GLU A 172 -0.04 3.70 11.44
N PHE A 173 -0.54 4.84 10.95
CA PHE A 173 -0.02 6.16 11.27
C PHE A 173 -1.18 7.15 11.48
N LYS A 174 -0.86 8.31 12.06
CA LYS A 174 -1.80 9.40 12.31
C LYS A 174 -1.41 10.64 11.52
N LEU A 175 -2.40 11.28 10.93
CA LEU A 175 -2.32 12.64 10.40
C LEU A 175 -2.84 13.64 11.44
#